data_AF-A0A3D1EWV0-F1
#
_entry.id   AF-A0A3D1EWV0-F1
#
_cell.length_a   1.000
_cell.length_b   1.000
_cell.length_c   1.000
_cell.angle_alpha   90.00
_cell.angle_beta   90.00
_cell.angle_gamma   90.00
#
_symmetry.space_group_name_H-M   'P 1'
#
loop_
_entity.id
_entity.type
_entity.pdbx_description
1 polymer ?
#
loop_
_entity_poly.entity_id
_entity_poly.type
_entity_poly.pdbx_seq_one_letter_code
_entity_poly.pdbx_strand_id
1 'polypeptide(L)'
;MSHRLVFTCCILMSLFLGGCATQERVIRDTWGDFERSVKGKEFNYTDRETEQSRRMAGKTTMLDNNDTDPLADPNRQASRESWSILLASFASMDQQKQAQEMLEQLKRHNINDAWMAQQDGYTHVYRGKFNDPTLPAVQSALRQSRMIKLGDDRPFEAAHLVAARPALEISSSDMDLKRYRDQGLYSLQVAVYDDTAGPNYQRLAEEGAANLRKDGDQAFYYHGKFRSMVTIGLFSYDEAWTKRINVSDVYSSRILDLQKKYPYNLFNGRTIIEKSDGKKVREQPSFLVQIR
;
A
#
# COMPACT_ATOMS: atom_id res chain seq x y z
N MET A 1 -25.41 45.90 71.05
CA MET A 1 -25.16 44.45 71.21
C MET A 1 -25.10 43.83 69.83
N SER A 2 -24.01 43.10 69.56
CA SER A 2 -23.86 41.97 68.63
C SER A 2 -24.53 42.01 67.25
N HIS A 3 -23.72 42.02 66.18
CA HIS A 3 -23.67 40.95 65.17
C HIS A 3 -22.50 41.21 64.19
N ARG A 4 -21.34 40.64 64.50
CA ARG A 4 -20.27 40.31 63.55
C ARG A 4 -20.18 38.79 63.58
N LEU A 5 -20.49 38.10 62.49
CA LEU A 5 -19.87 36.82 62.09
C LEU A 5 -20.55 36.30 60.82
N VAL A 6 -19.76 35.55 60.04
CA VAL A 6 -20.16 34.75 58.86
C VAL A 6 -20.18 35.51 57.52
N PHE A 7 -18.99 35.86 57.02
CA PHE A 7 -18.78 36.19 55.60
C PHE A 7 -17.41 35.67 55.14
N THR A 8 -17.15 34.37 55.29
CA THR A 8 -15.86 33.78 54.84
C THR A 8 -15.97 32.27 54.62
N CYS A 9 -16.67 31.78 53.58
CA CYS A 9 -16.48 30.37 53.15
C CYS A 9 -17.12 29.92 51.80
N CYS A 10 -17.22 30.75 50.75
CA CYS A 10 -17.81 30.27 49.48
C CYS A 10 -17.09 30.72 48.19
N ILE A 11 -15.77 30.94 48.21
CA ILE A 11 -15.00 31.23 46.99
C ILE A 11 -13.70 30.43 47.02
N LEU A 12 -13.77 29.11 46.88
CA LEU A 12 -12.58 28.26 46.68
C LEU A 12 -12.98 26.86 46.18
N MET A 13 -13.73 26.76 45.09
CA MET A 13 -14.02 25.46 44.48
C MET A 13 -14.38 25.56 42.98
N SER A 14 -13.51 26.17 42.16
CA SER A 14 -13.77 26.29 40.71
C SER A 14 -12.54 26.12 39.82
N LEU A 15 -11.49 25.44 40.30
CA LEU A 15 -10.21 25.35 39.57
C LEU A 15 -9.67 23.92 39.42
N PHE A 16 -10.48 22.91 39.12
CA PHE A 16 -9.95 21.61 38.63
C PHE A 16 -10.96 20.89 37.74
N LEU A 17 -11.26 21.47 36.57
CA LEU A 17 -11.75 20.72 35.41
C LEU A 17 -10.78 20.96 34.26
N GLY A 18 -9.59 20.36 34.38
CA GLY A 18 -8.68 20.18 33.26
C GLY A 18 -9.33 19.21 32.28
N GLY A 19 -10.13 19.74 31.37
CA GLY A 19 -10.69 18.98 30.26
C GLY A 19 -9.55 18.50 29.36
N CYS A 20 -9.23 17.20 29.42
CA CYS A 20 -8.60 16.51 28.30
C CYS A 20 -9.59 16.55 27.13
N ALA A 21 -9.56 17.63 26.34
CA ALA A 21 -10.25 17.70 25.07
C ALA A 21 -9.61 16.65 24.14
N THR A 22 -10.19 15.46 24.14
CA THR A 22 -9.80 14.39 23.22
C THR A 22 -10.45 14.76 21.91
N GLN A 23 -9.71 15.47 21.07
CA GLN A 23 -10.21 15.99 19.80
C GLN A 23 -10.59 14.82 18.90
N GLU A 24 -11.89 14.59 18.77
CA GLU A 24 -12.49 13.55 17.94
C GLU A 24 -12.06 13.78 16.48
N ARG A 25 -11.29 12.85 15.92
CA ARG A 25 -10.86 12.92 14.51
C ARG A 25 -11.76 12.03 13.68
N VAL A 26 -12.53 12.67 12.80
CA VAL A 26 -13.15 12.02 11.65
C VAL A 26 -12.03 11.72 10.64
N ILE A 27 -11.61 10.47 10.56
CA ILE A 27 -10.62 10.01 9.58
C ILE A 27 -11.40 9.65 8.32
N ARG A 28 -11.39 10.54 7.33
CA ARG A 28 -11.91 10.24 5.99
C ARG A 28 -10.97 9.25 5.31
N ASP A 29 -11.54 8.33 4.53
CA ASP A 29 -10.83 7.29 3.79
C ASP A 29 -9.89 7.94 2.74
N THR A 30 -8.58 7.97 3.05
CA THR A 30 -7.63 8.99 2.55
C THR A 30 -6.80 8.61 1.34
N TRP A 31 -7.09 7.54 0.57
CA TRP A 31 -6.22 7.26 -0.59
C TRP A 31 -6.19 8.42 -1.60
N GLY A 32 -7.37 8.91 -2.00
CA GLY A 32 -7.49 10.07 -2.88
C GLY A 32 -7.10 11.40 -2.22
N ASP A 33 -7.17 11.50 -0.90
CA ASP A 33 -6.81 12.74 -0.17
C ASP A 33 -5.30 12.83 0.10
N PHE A 34 -4.64 11.70 0.31
CA PHE A 34 -3.20 11.62 0.47
C PHE A 34 -2.47 11.82 -0.86
N GLU A 35 -2.91 11.20 -1.96
CA GLU A 35 -2.33 11.49 -3.28
C GLU A 35 -2.46 12.97 -3.65
N ARG A 36 -3.57 13.62 -3.28
CA ARG A 36 -3.79 15.06 -3.47
C ARG A 36 -2.95 15.92 -2.54
N SER A 37 -2.68 15.50 -1.30
CA SER A 37 -1.87 16.28 -0.36
C SER A 37 -0.37 16.23 -0.67
N VAL A 38 0.11 15.13 -1.27
CA VAL A 38 1.53 14.91 -1.57
C VAL A 38 1.96 15.52 -2.89
N LYS A 39 1.06 15.63 -3.88
CA LYS A 39 1.35 16.34 -5.14
C LYS A 39 1.38 17.86 -4.92
N GLY A 40 2.57 18.41 -4.70
CA GLY A 40 2.83 19.85 -4.70
C GLY A 40 3.20 20.48 -3.35
N LYS A 41 3.38 19.69 -2.28
CA LYS A 41 3.87 20.19 -0.99
C LYS A 41 5.32 19.77 -0.76
N GLU A 42 6.16 20.73 -0.37
CA GLU A 42 7.49 20.44 0.16
C GLU A 42 7.36 19.79 1.54
N PHE A 43 7.89 18.58 1.68
CA PHE A 43 8.00 17.90 2.96
C PHE A 43 9.37 18.19 3.57
N ASN A 44 9.38 18.58 4.85
CA ASN A 44 10.61 18.59 5.63
C ASN A 44 10.67 17.31 6.45
N TYR A 45 11.74 16.56 6.26
CA TYR A 45 12.07 15.42 7.11
C TYR A 45 12.72 15.91 8.39
N THR A 46 12.46 15.21 9.47
CA THR A 46 13.33 15.31 10.65
C THR A 46 14.26 14.13 10.67
N ASP A 47 15.53 14.40 10.96
CA ASP A 47 16.50 13.34 11.27
C ASP A 47 16.33 12.82 12.70
N ARG A 48 15.17 13.06 13.33
CA ARG A 48 14.90 12.55 14.67
C ARG A 48 14.63 11.06 14.55
N GLU A 49 15.65 10.29 14.89
CA GLU A 49 15.53 8.85 15.05
C GLU A 49 14.55 8.56 16.21
N THR A 50 13.44 7.90 15.88
CA THR A 50 12.44 7.47 16.85
C THR A 50 12.70 6.02 17.26
N GLU A 51 12.13 5.57 18.38
CA GLU A 51 12.14 4.14 18.73
C GLU A 51 11.49 3.30 17.62
N GLN A 52 10.42 3.82 17.01
CA GLN A 52 9.76 3.19 15.89
C GLN A 52 10.69 3.05 14.66
N SER A 53 11.46 4.09 14.31
CA SER A 53 12.40 4.01 13.19
C SER A 53 13.52 3.01 13.46
N ARG A 54 14.01 2.93 14.70
CA ARG A 54 15.02 1.93 15.11
C ARG A 54 14.51 0.50 14.97
N ARG A 55 13.27 0.22 15.35
CA ARG A 55 12.66 -1.11 15.17
C ARG A 55 12.51 -1.49 13.70
N MET A 56 12.07 -0.55 12.87
CA MET A 56 11.92 -0.75 11.42
C MET A 56 13.26 -1.01 10.73
N ALA A 57 14.30 -0.22 11.05
CA ALA A 57 15.66 -0.44 10.54
C ALA A 57 16.30 -1.76 11.04
N GLY A 58 15.70 -2.36 12.07
CA GLY A 58 16.23 -3.51 12.76
C GLY A 58 17.40 -3.13 13.68
N LYS A 59 17.83 -4.08 14.51
CA LYS A 59 19.03 -3.96 15.36
C LYS A 59 20.32 -4.06 14.52
N THR A 60 20.28 -3.58 13.29
CA THR A 60 21.41 -3.53 12.37
C THR A 60 22.38 -2.53 12.95
N THR A 61 23.34 -3.08 13.69
CA THR A 61 24.63 -2.49 13.98
C THR A 61 25.06 -1.74 12.73
N MET A 62 25.52 -0.49 12.86
CA MET A 62 26.23 0.20 11.79
C MET A 62 27.44 -0.65 11.39
N LEU A 63 27.24 -1.65 10.54
CA LEU A 63 28.29 -2.40 9.89
C LEU A 63 28.72 -1.55 8.71
N ASP A 64 30.03 -1.31 8.69
CA ASP A 64 30.78 -0.55 7.72
C ASP A 64 30.25 -0.68 6.29
N ASN A 65 30.20 0.46 5.59
CA ASN A 65 29.86 0.60 4.18
C ASN A 65 30.88 -0.05 3.21
N ASN A 66 31.47 -1.20 3.55
CA ASN A 66 32.56 -1.78 2.78
C ASN A 66 32.40 -3.26 2.42
N ASP A 67 31.24 -3.86 2.64
CA ASP A 67 30.95 -5.21 2.14
C ASP A 67 30.29 -5.15 0.76
N THR A 68 31.11 -5.45 -0.25
CA THR A 68 30.68 -5.98 -1.54
C THR A 68 29.62 -7.08 -1.34
N ASP A 69 28.39 -6.78 -1.74
CA ASP A 69 27.18 -7.62 -1.72
C ASP A 69 27.48 -9.09 -2.07
N PRO A 70 27.69 -9.98 -1.09
CA PRO A 70 27.80 -11.40 -1.35
C PRO A 70 26.41 -11.99 -1.13
N LEU A 71 25.84 -12.53 -2.21
CA LEU A 71 24.58 -13.29 -2.25
C LEU A 71 23.32 -12.44 -2.51
N ALA A 72 23.35 -11.61 -3.56
CA ALA A 72 22.17 -11.52 -4.41
C ALA A 72 21.82 -12.95 -4.87
N ASP A 73 20.71 -13.49 -4.38
CA ASP A 73 20.19 -14.80 -4.78
C ASP A 73 20.16 -14.86 -6.32
N PRO A 74 20.99 -15.70 -6.97
CA PRO A 74 21.03 -15.80 -8.43
C PRO A 74 19.71 -16.32 -9.01
N ASN A 75 18.80 -16.80 -8.15
CA ASN A 75 17.45 -17.24 -8.49
C ASN A 75 16.38 -16.17 -8.27
N ARG A 76 16.70 -15.00 -7.67
CA ARG A 76 15.82 -13.84 -7.65
C ARG A 76 15.87 -13.22 -9.05
N GLN A 77 15.16 -13.84 -9.98
CA GLN A 77 14.92 -13.30 -11.31
C GLN A 77 14.36 -11.89 -11.10
N ALA A 78 15.23 -10.89 -11.22
CA ALA A 78 14.83 -9.50 -11.40
C ALA A 78 13.70 -9.57 -12.42
N SER A 79 12.49 -9.16 -12.00
CA SER A 79 11.27 -9.27 -12.79
C SER A 79 11.49 -8.45 -14.05
N ARG A 80 12.11 -9.06 -15.06
CA ARG A 80 12.41 -8.41 -16.33
C ARG A 80 11.06 -7.98 -16.85
N GLU A 81 10.90 -6.68 -17.02
CA GLU A 81 9.71 -6.12 -17.64
C GLU A 81 9.51 -6.84 -18.97
N SER A 82 8.52 -7.72 -19.03
CA SER A 82 8.18 -8.43 -20.24
C SER A 82 7.13 -7.62 -20.98
N TRP A 83 7.26 -7.51 -22.29
CA TRP A 83 6.25 -6.93 -23.15
C TRP A 83 5.27 -8.01 -23.59
N SER A 84 4.00 -7.66 -23.72
CA SER A 84 2.98 -8.55 -24.29
C SER A 84 1.96 -7.75 -25.07
N ILE A 85 1.20 -8.43 -25.91
CA ILE A 85 0.14 -7.80 -26.70
C ILE A 85 -1.15 -7.94 -25.89
N LEU A 86 -1.72 -6.81 -25.43
CA LEU A 86 -3.02 -6.80 -24.78
C LEU A 86 -4.11 -7.03 -25.84
N LEU A 87 -4.86 -8.13 -25.69
CA LEU A 87 -5.95 -8.50 -26.59
C LEU A 87 -7.30 -7.97 -26.08
N ALA A 88 -7.60 -8.17 -24.80
CA ALA A 88 -8.87 -7.77 -24.20
C ALA A 88 -8.72 -7.50 -22.70
N SER A 89 -9.64 -6.68 -22.16
CA SER A 89 -9.75 -6.35 -20.74
C SER A 89 -11.19 -6.52 -20.29
N PHE A 90 -11.41 -7.24 -19.19
CA PHE A 90 -12.72 -7.50 -18.62
C PHE A 90 -12.80 -6.86 -17.23
N ALA A 91 -13.94 -6.26 -16.91
CA ALA A 91 -14.18 -5.49 -15.66
C ALA A 91 -15.45 -5.92 -14.92
N SER A 92 -16.10 -7.00 -15.38
CA SER A 92 -17.38 -7.48 -14.85
C SER A 92 -17.18 -8.38 -13.61
N MET A 93 -18.26 -8.68 -12.88
CA MET A 93 -18.21 -9.68 -11.81
C MET A 93 -17.77 -11.07 -12.33
N ASP A 94 -18.06 -11.35 -13.60
CA ASP A 94 -17.67 -12.58 -14.29
C ASP A 94 -16.39 -12.43 -15.13
N GLN A 95 -15.57 -11.41 -14.85
CA GLN A 95 -14.40 -11.09 -15.69
C GLN A 95 -13.44 -12.27 -15.89
N GLN A 96 -13.24 -13.09 -14.86
CA GLN A 96 -12.37 -14.27 -14.93
C GLN A 96 -12.97 -15.34 -15.86
N LYS A 97 -14.28 -15.56 -15.78
CA LYS A 97 -14.98 -16.51 -16.66
C LYS A 97 -14.93 -16.04 -18.11
N GLN A 98 -15.21 -14.76 -18.36
CA GLN A 98 -15.14 -14.17 -19.70
C GLN A 98 -13.73 -14.26 -20.31
N ALA A 99 -12.69 -13.96 -19.52
CA ALA A 99 -11.30 -14.11 -19.94
C ALA A 99 -10.94 -15.57 -20.24
N GLN A 100 -11.41 -16.51 -19.43
CA GLN A 100 -11.19 -17.95 -19.65
C GLN A 100 -11.88 -18.43 -20.93
N GLU A 101 -13.13 -18.03 -21.17
CA GLU A 101 -13.86 -18.35 -22.40
C GLU A 101 -13.14 -17.80 -23.65
N MET A 102 -12.61 -16.58 -23.54
CA MET A 102 -11.79 -15.96 -24.58
C MET A 102 -10.50 -16.77 -24.85
N LEU A 103 -9.79 -17.22 -23.81
CA LEU A 103 -8.61 -18.07 -23.96
C LEU A 103 -8.95 -19.40 -24.65
N GLU A 104 -10.06 -20.05 -24.28
CA GLU A 104 -10.49 -21.28 -24.94
C GLU A 104 -10.87 -21.04 -26.40
N GLN A 105 -11.46 -19.89 -26.74
CA GLN A 105 -11.73 -19.51 -28.12
C GLN A 105 -10.43 -19.29 -28.91
N LEU A 106 -9.45 -18.57 -28.35
CA LEU A 106 -8.14 -18.35 -28.96
C LEU A 106 -7.40 -19.67 -29.23
N LYS A 107 -7.45 -20.63 -28.29
CA LYS A 107 -6.89 -21.98 -28.48
C LYS A 107 -7.53 -22.72 -29.66
N ARG A 108 -8.85 -22.65 -29.83
CA ARG A 108 -9.56 -23.23 -30.99
C ARG A 108 -9.09 -22.64 -32.33
N HIS A 109 -8.60 -21.40 -32.32
CA HIS A 109 -7.99 -20.73 -33.48
C HIS A 109 -6.46 -20.91 -33.55
N ASN A 110 -5.90 -21.88 -32.81
CA ASN A 110 -4.48 -22.21 -32.76
C ASN A 110 -3.57 -21.09 -32.22
N ILE A 111 -4.10 -20.25 -31.32
CA ILE A 111 -3.35 -19.20 -30.62
C ILE A 111 -3.09 -19.70 -29.20
N ASN A 112 -2.00 -20.46 -29.06
CA ASN A 112 -1.66 -21.16 -27.82
C ASN A 112 -0.76 -20.36 -26.88
N ASP A 113 -0.25 -19.21 -27.32
CA ASP A 113 0.60 -18.30 -26.56
C ASP A 113 -0.19 -17.18 -25.84
N ALA A 114 -1.52 -17.32 -25.80
CA ALA A 114 -2.39 -16.43 -25.05
C ALA A 114 -2.46 -16.83 -23.57
N TRP A 115 -2.47 -15.85 -22.68
CA TRP A 115 -2.55 -16.03 -21.23
C TRP A 115 -3.36 -14.90 -20.61
N MET A 116 -3.87 -15.08 -19.40
CA MET A 116 -4.61 -14.05 -18.68
C MET A 116 -3.92 -13.65 -17.38
N ALA A 117 -4.12 -12.42 -16.94
CA ALA A 117 -3.72 -11.97 -15.62
C ALA A 117 -4.66 -10.92 -15.06
N GLN A 118 -4.77 -10.90 -13.73
CA GLN A 118 -5.57 -9.91 -13.04
C GLN A 118 -4.69 -8.72 -12.63
N GLN A 119 -5.03 -7.53 -13.11
CA GLN A 119 -4.30 -6.29 -12.83
C GLN A 119 -5.28 -5.12 -12.69
N ASP A 120 -5.06 -4.25 -11.70
CA ASP A 120 -5.81 -3.00 -11.52
C ASP A 120 -7.35 -3.18 -11.45
N GLY A 121 -7.80 -4.32 -10.93
CA GLY A 121 -9.23 -4.68 -10.83
C GLY A 121 -9.82 -5.34 -12.08
N TYR A 122 -9.07 -5.43 -13.17
CA TYR A 122 -9.48 -6.07 -14.42
C TYR A 122 -8.88 -7.47 -14.56
N THR A 123 -9.51 -8.33 -15.37
CA THR A 123 -8.84 -9.50 -15.94
C THR A 123 -8.46 -9.20 -17.39
N HIS A 124 -7.17 -9.22 -17.69
CA HIS A 124 -6.64 -8.97 -19.02
C HIS A 124 -6.28 -10.28 -19.71
N VAL A 125 -6.49 -10.34 -21.02
CA VAL A 125 -5.99 -11.41 -21.88
C VAL A 125 -4.87 -10.85 -22.74
N TYR A 126 -3.70 -11.47 -22.65
CA TYR A 126 -2.48 -11.12 -23.35
C TYR A 126 -2.10 -12.21 -24.35
N ARG A 127 -1.23 -11.85 -25.30
CA ARG A 127 -0.55 -12.79 -26.19
C ARG A 127 0.96 -12.56 -26.20
N GLY A 128 1.70 -13.67 -26.13
CA GLY A 128 3.15 -13.69 -26.18
C GLY A 128 3.79 -13.12 -24.91
N LYS A 129 5.11 -13.30 -24.80
CA LYS A 129 5.98 -12.67 -23.81
C LYS A 129 7.27 -12.29 -24.52
N PHE A 130 7.63 -11.02 -24.52
CA PHE A 130 8.73 -10.48 -25.30
C PHE A 130 9.67 -9.67 -24.41
N ASN A 131 10.97 -9.79 -24.63
CA ASN A 131 11.96 -9.03 -23.85
C ASN A 131 12.22 -7.63 -24.44
N ASP A 132 11.86 -7.42 -25.70
CA ASP A 132 12.10 -6.16 -26.42
C ASP A 132 10.95 -5.91 -27.41
N PRO A 133 10.22 -4.78 -27.30
CA PRO A 133 9.05 -4.48 -28.14
C PRO A 133 9.42 -4.05 -29.57
N THR A 134 10.70 -3.74 -29.82
CA THR A 134 11.20 -3.26 -31.12
C THR A 134 11.52 -4.39 -32.09
N LEU A 135 11.62 -5.63 -31.59
CA LEU A 135 11.94 -6.78 -32.42
C LEU A 135 10.90 -6.98 -33.53
N PRO A 136 11.32 -7.24 -34.78
CA PRO A 136 10.39 -7.47 -35.91
C PRO A 136 9.36 -8.58 -35.64
N ALA A 137 9.74 -9.60 -34.88
CA ALA A 137 8.86 -10.69 -34.45
C ALA A 137 7.65 -10.19 -33.64
N VAL A 138 7.86 -9.19 -32.77
CA VAL A 138 6.79 -8.59 -31.93
C VAL A 138 5.83 -7.80 -32.79
N GLN A 139 6.34 -7.01 -33.73
CA GLN A 139 5.51 -6.25 -34.66
C GLN A 139 4.70 -7.17 -35.58
N SER A 140 5.29 -8.30 -35.99
CA SER A 140 4.59 -9.35 -36.74
C SER A 140 3.48 -9.98 -35.89
N ALA A 141 3.78 -10.36 -34.66
CA ALA A 141 2.80 -10.92 -33.73
C ALA A 141 1.64 -9.94 -33.46
N LEU A 142 1.93 -8.66 -33.27
CA LEU A 142 0.91 -7.61 -33.08
C LEU A 142 0.00 -7.47 -34.30
N ARG A 143 0.57 -7.41 -35.51
CA ARG A 143 -0.22 -7.38 -36.75
C ARG A 143 -1.10 -8.62 -36.89
N GLN A 144 -0.54 -9.81 -36.62
CA GLN A 144 -1.30 -11.05 -36.63
C GLN A 144 -2.45 -11.00 -35.62
N SER A 145 -2.20 -10.53 -34.40
CA SER A 145 -3.24 -10.39 -33.38
C SER A 145 -4.40 -9.51 -33.83
N ARG A 146 -4.11 -8.36 -34.44
CA ARG A 146 -5.13 -7.45 -34.98
C ARG A 146 -5.95 -8.05 -36.14
N MET A 147 -5.39 -9.05 -36.83
CA MET A 147 -6.03 -9.70 -37.97
C MET A 147 -6.83 -10.96 -37.60
N ILE A 148 -6.79 -11.41 -36.34
CA ILE A 148 -7.56 -12.56 -35.87
C ILE A 148 -9.05 -12.28 -36.12
N LYS A 149 -9.72 -13.25 -36.75
CA LYS A 149 -11.17 -13.26 -36.92
C LYS A 149 -11.79 -14.31 -36.02
N LEU A 150 -12.81 -13.92 -35.27
CA LEU A 150 -13.65 -14.80 -34.47
C LEU A 150 -15.07 -14.75 -35.04
N GLY A 151 -15.41 -15.71 -35.91
CA GLY A 151 -16.58 -15.58 -36.79
C GLY A 151 -16.33 -14.51 -37.85
N ASP A 152 -17.28 -13.59 -38.03
CA ASP A 152 -17.17 -12.47 -38.97
C ASP A 152 -16.48 -11.22 -38.35
N ASP A 153 -16.24 -11.24 -37.03
CA ASP A 153 -15.71 -10.10 -36.29
C ASP A 153 -14.18 -10.11 -36.16
N ARG A 154 -13.60 -8.91 -36.00
CA ARG A 154 -12.19 -8.68 -35.65
C ARG A 154 -12.07 -8.05 -34.26
N PRO A 155 -12.30 -8.82 -33.18
CA PRO A 155 -12.41 -8.27 -31.84
C PRO A 155 -11.12 -7.63 -31.32
N PHE A 156 -9.96 -7.94 -31.92
CA PHE A 156 -8.65 -7.49 -31.47
C PHE A 156 -8.02 -6.43 -32.37
N GLU A 157 -8.81 -5.74 -33.21
CA GLU A 157 -8.29 -4.65 -34.05
C GLU A 157 -7.57 -3.56 -33.22
N ALA A 158 -8.05 -3.31 -32.00
CA ALA A 158 -7.48 -2.38 -31.03
C ALA A 158 -6.32 -2.95 -30.18
N ALA A 159 -5.86 -4.18 -30.45
CA ALA A 159 -4.74 -4.78 -29.71
C ALA A 159 -3.48 -3.90 -29.81
N HIS A 160 -2.71 -3.82 -28.74
CA HIS A 160 -1.49 -3.01 -28.68
C HIS A 160 -0.47 -3.62 -27.71
N LEU A 161 0.78 -3.20 -27.84
CA LEU A 161 1.85 -3.63 -26.94
C LEU A 161 1.74 -2.89 -25.61
N VAL A 162 1.88 -3.65 -24.54
CA VAL A 162 1.97 -3.13 -23.18
C VAL A 162 3.15 -3.79 -22.46
N ALA A 163 3.74 -3.07 -21.53
CA ALA A 163 4.63 -3.68 -20.54
C ALA A 163 3.75 -4.58 -19.66
N ALA A 164 3.79 -5.88 -19.96
CA ALA A 164 3.13 -6.88 -19.16
C ALA A 164 3.95 -7.07 -17.89
N ARG A 165 3.43 -6.50 -16.81
CA ARG A 165 3.90 -6.87 -15.49
C ARG A 165 3.62 -8.36 -15.37
N PRO A 166 4.59 -9.19 -14.97
CA PRO A 166 4.27 -10.56 -14.60
C PRO A 166 3.07 -10.47 -13.67
N ALA A 167 2.03 -11.27 -13.95
CA ALA A 167 0.89 -11.43 -13.05
C ALA A 167 1.50 -11.49 -11.67
N LEU A 168 1.21 -10.49 -10.84
CA LEU A 168 1.89 -10.28 -9.57
C LEU A 168 1.95 -11.65 -8.94
N GLU A 169 3.13 -12.29 -8.97
CA GLU A 169 3.31 -13.53 -8.27
C GLU A 169 3.04 -13.10 -6.85
N ILE A 170 1.85 -13.44 -6.37
CA ILE A 170 1.47 -13.21 -5.00
C ILE A 170 2.62 -13.88 -4.27
N SER A 171 3.47 -13.07 -3.66
CA SER A 171 4.69 -13.58 -3.08
C SER A 171 4.28 -14.74 -2.18
N SER A 172 4.94 -15.88 -2.31
CA SER A 172 4.65 -17.04 -1.44
C SER A 172 4.86 -16.67 0.03
N SER A 173 5.56 -15.56 0.28
CA SER A 173 5.65 -14.90 1.58
C SER A 173 4.26 -14.66 2.19
N ASP A 174 4.12 -15.10 3.43
CA ASP A 174 2.99 -14.76 4.29
C ASP A 174 2.99 -13.28 4.75
N MET A 175 4.04 -12.51 4.40
CA MET A 175 4.15 -11.06 4.66
C MET A 175 3.54 -10.19 3.56
N ASP A 176 3.26 -10.71 2.36
CA ASP A 176 2.68 -9.90 1.29
C ASP A 176 1.19 -9.64 1.54
N LEU A 177 0.87 -8.37 1.77
CA LEU A 177 -0.48 -7.92 2.10
C LEU A 177 -1.48 -8.17 0.95
N LYS A 178 -1.00 -8.32 -0.30
CA LYS A 178 -1.87 -8.61 -1.47
C LYS A 178 -2.64 -9.90 -1.34
N ARG A 179 -2.19 -10.84 -0.51
CA ARG A 179 -2.89 -12.10 -0.19
C ARG A 179 -4.26 -11.89 0.45
N TYR A 180 -4.49 -10.70 1.00
CA TYR A 180 -5.68 -10.39 1.79
C TYR A 180 -6.64 -9.39 1.11
N ARG A 181 -6.35 -8.97 -0.14
CA ARG A 181 -7.05 -7.89 -0.86
C ARG A 181 -8.57 -8.07 -1.02
N ASP A 182 -9.03 -9.32 -1.09
CA ASP A 182 -10.43 -9.66 -1.36
C ASP A 182 -11.22 -9.98 -0.08
N GLN A 183 -10.63 -9.76 1.11
CA GLN A 183 -11.22 -10.15 2.39
C GLN A 183 -11.91 -8.99 3.13
N GLY A 184 -11.89 -7.78 2.57
CA GLY A 184 -12.49 -6.60 3.20
C GLY A 184 -11.82 -6.21 4.53
N LEU A 185 -10.54 -6.56 4.68
CA LEU A 185 -9.74 -6.32 5.88
C LEU A 185 -9.07 -4.95 5.87
N TYR A 186 -8.64 -4.52 7.05
CA TYR A 186 -7.89 -3.29 7.30
C TYR A 186 -6.57 -3.61 7.98
N SER A 187 -5.59 -2.73 7.82
CA SER A 187 -4.29 -2.81 8.49
C SER A 187 -3.80 -1.43 8.90
N LEU A 188 -3.01 -1.33 9.98
CA LEU A 188 -2.44 -0.07 10.43
C LEU A 188 -1.17 0.23 9.62
N GLN A 189 -1.19 1.25 8.78
CA GLN A 189 -0.01 1.70 8.06
C GLN A 189 0.94 2.45 9.00
N VAL A 190 2.19 2.01 9.05
CA VAL A 190 3.23 2.54 9.93
C VAL A 190 4.47 3.04 9.20
N ALA A 191 4.65 2.66 7.93
CA ALA A 191 5.69 3.23 7.07
C ALA A 191 5.36 3.17 5.58
N VAL A 192 6.00 4.07 4.83
CA VAL A 192 5.99 4.15 3.38
C VAL A 192 7.43 4.30 2.89
N TYR A 193 7.77 3.58 1.83
CA TYR A 193 9.04 3.64 1.14
C TYR A 193 8.82 3.98 -0.32
N ASP A 194 9.62 4.87 -0.89
CA ASP A 194 9.58 5.20 -2.32
C ASP A 194 10.98 5.32 -2.93
N ASP A 195 11.04 5.69 -4.20
CA ASP A 195 12.29 5.79 -4.96
C ASP A 195 13.29 6.80 -4.37
N THR A 196 12.86 7.74 -3.53
CA THR A 196 13.77 8.65 -2.83
C THR A 196 14.58 7.98 -1.72
N ALA A 197 14.22 6.76 -1.29
CA ALA A 197 15.08 5.88 -0.48
C ALA A 197 16.14 5.13 -1.29
N GLY A 198 16.13 5.28 -2.62
CA GLY A 198 16.98 4.54 -3.55
C GLY A 198 16.24 3.40 -4.26
N PRO A 199 16.91 2.72 -5.21
CA PRO A 199 16.28 1.73 -6.10
C PRO A 199 15.75 0.49 -5.35
N ASN A 200 16.21 0.26 -4.12
CA ASN A 200 15.88 -0.92 -3.31
C ASN A 200 14.76 -0.66 -2.30
N TYR A 201 13.93 0.38 -2.47
CA TYR A 201 12.87 0.75 -1.52
C TYR A 201 11.85 -0.38 -1.25
N GLN A 202 11.65 -1.30 -2.19
CA GLN A 202 10.84 -2.51 -1.99
C GLN A 202 11.47 -3.42 -0.94
N ARG A 203 12.77 -3.69 -1.04
CA ARG A 203 13.52 -4.49 -0.08
C ARG A 203 13.51 -3.86 1.32
N LEU A 204 13.60 -2.53 1.41
CA LEU A 204 13.49 -1.84 2.70
C LEU A 204 12.14 -2.05 3.38
N ALA A 205 11.05 -2.11 2.62
CA ALA A 205 9.72 -2.41 3.16
C ALA A 205 9.61 -3.89 3.60
N GLU A 206 10.17 -4.83 2.83
CA GLU A 206 10.24 -6.25 3.20
C GLU A 206 11.02 -6.44 4.52
N GLU A 207 12.19 -5.82 4.63
CA GLU A 207 13.04 -5.87 5.82
C GLU A 207 12.36 -5.21 7.03
N GLY A 208 11.70 -4.07 6.83
CA GLY A 208 10.92 -3.40 7.88
C GLY A 208 9.80 -4.28 8.43
N ALA A 209 9.02 -4.93 7.56
CA ALA A 209 7.99 -5.88 7.97
C ALA A 209 8.59 -7.10 8.69
N ALA A 210 9.70 -7.64 8.19
CA ALA A 210 10.38 -8.77 8.81
C ALA A 210 10.92 -8.43 10.21
N ASN A 211 11.47 -7.22 10.41
CA ASN A 211 11.96 -6.77 11.70
C ASN A 211 10.83 -6.61 12.72
N LEU A 212 9.71 -6.02 12.32
CA LEU A 212 8.51 -5.95 13.19
C LEU A 212 7.99 -7.34 13.57
N ARG A 213 8.04 -8.33 12.66
CA ARG A 213 7.69 -9.72 12.99
C ARG A 213 8.64 -10.36 13.99
N LYS A 214 9.95 -10.08 13.90
CA LYS A 214 10.92 -10.53 14.91
C LYS A 214 10.61 -9.95 16.30
N ASP A 215 10.05 -8.75 16.34
CA ASP A 215 9.58 -8.09 17.58
C ASP A 215 8.21 -8.61 18.07
N GLY A 216 7.62 -9.58 17.37
CA GLY A 216 6.36 -10.24 17.74
C GLY A 216 5.11 -9.56 17.19
N ASP A 217 5.23 -8.57 16.30
CA ASP A 217 4.08 -7.92 15.68
C ASP A 217 3.65 -8.62 14.40
N GLN A 218 2.34 -8.64 14.14
CA GLN A 218 1.78 -9.17 12.90
C GLN A 218 1.96 -8.16 11.75
N ALA A 219 3.18 -8.02 11.22
CA ALA A 219 3.49 -7.04 10.19
C ALA A 219 3.44 -7.60 8.76
N PHE A 220 3.20 -6.72 7.78
CA PHE A 220 3.09 -7.04 6.36
C PHE A 220 3.71 -5.92 5.53
N TYR A 221 4.13 -6.26 4.30
CA TYR A 221 4.50 -5.29 3.29
C TYR A 221 3.48 -5.29 2.13
N TYR A 222 3.36 -4.16 1.46
CA TYR A 222 2.59 -4.02 0.23
C TYR A 222 3.38 -3.23 -0.81
N HIS A 223 3.55 -3.77 -2.02
CA HIS A 223 4.19 -3.07 -3.12
C HIS A 223 3.15 -2.45 -4.06
N GLY A 224 3.01 -1.13 -4.00
CA GLY A 224 2.29 -0.34 -5.00
C GLY A 224 3.17 -0.01 -6.21
N LYS A 225 2.60 0.74 -7.17
CA LYS A 225 3.30 1.11 -8.41
C LYS A 225 4.54 1.99 -8.20
N PHE A 226 4.46 2.91 -7.24
CA PHE A 226 5.51 3.91 -6.99
C PHE A 226 6.04 3.90 -5.55
N ARG A 227 5.42 3.10 -4.67
CA ARG A 227 5.69 3.09 -3.24
C ARG A 227 5.46 1.71 -2.68
N SER A 228 6.21 1.38 -1.64
CA SER A 228 6.00 0.21 -0.80
C SER A 228 5.55 0.64 0.58
N MET A 229 4.66 -0.11 1.22
CA MET A 229 4.11 0.22 2.53
C MET A 229 4.43 -0.89 3.51
N VAL A 230 4.57 -0.54 4.77
CA VAL A 230 4.63 -1.49 5.89
C VAL A 230 3.44 -1.24 6.79
N THR A 231 2.74 -2.32 7.11
CA THR A 231 1.48 -2.29 7.84
C THR A 231 1.49 -3.33 8.96
N ILE A 232 0.65 -3.13 9.98
CA ILE A 232 0.55 -4.02 11.16
C ILE A 232 -0.90 -4.41 11.40
N GLY A 233 -1.09 -5.72 11.58
CA GLY A 233 -2.35 -6.37 11.91
C GLY A 233 -3.26 -6.58 10.71
N LEU A 234 -4.20 -7.51 10.86
CA LEU A 234 -5.34 -7.68 9.97
C LEU A 234 -6.59 -7.54 10.83
N PHE A 235 -7.46 -6.61 10.44
CA PHE A 235 -8.66 -6.29 11.20
C PHE A 235 -9.86 -6.35 10.28
N SER A 236 -10.87 -7.12 10.68
CA SER A 236 -12.20 -6.95 10.13
C SER A 236 -12.76 -5.57 10.50
N TYR A 237 -13.89 -5.21 9.88
CA TYR A 237 -14.54 -3.94 10.19
C TYR A 237 -14.90 -3.83 11.67
N ASP A 238 -15.55 -4.84 12.24
CA ASP A 238 -15.99 -4.82 13.64
C ASP A 238 -14.82 -4.84 14.64
N GLU A 239 -13.65 -5.34 14.24
CA GLU A 239 -12.44 -5.29 15.06
C GLU A 239 -11.72 -3.93 14.99
N ALA A 240 -11.84 -3.20 13.89
CA ALA A 240 -11.19 -1.91 13.70
C ALA A 240 -11.95 -0.77 14.39
N TRP A 241 -13.28 -0.88 14.53
CA TRP A 241 -14.15 0.19 15.03
C TRP A 241 -15.05 -0.24 16.19
N THR A 242 -15.16 0.61 17.22
CA THR A 242 -15.98 0.30 18.41
C THR A 242 -17.44 0.75 18.25
N LYS A 243 -17.67 1.90 17.62
CA LYS A 243 -19.01 2.46 17.40
C LYS A 243 -19.03 3.32 16.16
N ARG A 244 -20.13 3.23 15.42
CA ARG A 244 -20.48 4.12 14.32
C ARG A 244 -21.42 5.19 14.87
N ILE A 245 -20.89 6.32 15.35
CA ILE A 245 -21.72 7.42 15.87
C ILE A 245 -21.76 8.52 14.82
N ASN A 246 -22.67 8.41 13.85
CA ASN A 246 -23.21 9.40 12.89
C ASN A 246 -22.29 10.46 12.22
N VAL A 247 -21.05 10.65 12.64
CA VAL A 247 -20.10 11.67 12.18
C VAL A 247 -18.63 11.23 12.41
N SER A 248 -18.34 10.34 13.37
CA SER A 248 -16.98 9.86 13.67
C SER A 248 -16.94 8.34 13.90
N ASP A 249 -16.02 7.67 13.21
CA ASP A 249 -15.66 6.29 13.50
C ASP A 249 -14.57 6.29 14.58
N VAL A 250 -14.85 5.65 15.73
CA VAL A 250 -13.89 5.55 16.84
C VAL A 250 -13.15 4.21 16.74
N TYR A 251 -11.82 4.28 16.67
CA TYR A 251 -10.96 3.10 16.64
C TYR A 251 -11.17 2.20 17.86
N SER A 252 -11.01 0.89 17.66
CA SER A 252 -10.98 -0.08 18.76
C SER A 252 -9.77 0.11 19.66
N SER A 253 -9.88 -0.37 20.90
CA SER A 253 -8.76 -0.35 21.87
C SER A 253 -7.50 -0.97 21.29
N ARG A 254 -7.63 -2.08 20.56
CA ARG A 254 -6.51 -2.77 19.90
C ARG A 254 -5.78 -1.88 18.90
N ILE A 255 -6.51 -1.09 18.10
CA ILE A 255 -5.91 -0.14 17.15
C ILE A 255 -5.25 1.03 17.90
N LEU A 256 -5.89 1.54 18.94
CA LEU A 256 -5.34 2.63 19.76
C LEU A 256 -4.04 2.20 20.47
N ASP A 257 -3.98 0.96 20.95
CA ASP A 257 -2.77 0.39 21.56
C ASP A 257 -1.63 0.26 20.53
N LEU A 258 -1.95 -0.16 19.30
CA LEU A 258 -0.98 -0.19 18.21
C LEU A 258 -0.53 1.22 17.80
N GLN A 259 -1.42 2.21 17.73
CA GLN A 259 -1.04 3.59 17.47
C GLN A 259 -0.19 4.17 18.60
N LYS A 260 -0.45 3.78 19.86
CA LYS A 260 0.42 4.18 20.97
C LYS A 260 1.82 3.58 20.85
N LYS A 261 1.92 2.33 20.38
CA LYS A 261 3.18 1.62 20.12
C LYS A 261 3.91 2.15 18.88
N TYR A 262 3.15 2.52 17.85
CA TYR A 262 3.59 2.98 16.52
C TYR A 262 2.93 4.31 16.18
N PRO A 263 3.34 5.42 16.81
CA PRO A 263 2.63 6.69 16.72
C PRO A 263 2.68 7.36 15.35
N TYR A 264 3.69 7.07 14.53
CA TYR A 264 3.97 7.84 13.32
C TYR A 264 3.97 6.99 12.06
N ASN A 265 3.47 7.52 10.96
CA ASN A 265 3.69 6.93 9.64
C ASN A 265 5.06 7.38 9.13
N LEU A 266 6.05 6.49 9.15
CA LEU A 266 7.40 6.81 8.70
C LEU A 266 7.45 6.91 7.17
N PHE A 267 8.32 7.78 6.65
CA PHE A 267 8.63 7.87 5.24
C PHE A 267 10.11 7.67 5.04
N ASN A 268 10.46 6.61 4.32
CA ASN A 268 11.86 6.20 4.13
C ASN A 268 12.61 6.07 5.46
N GLY A 269 11.92 5.55 6.49
CA GLY A 269 12.45 5.39 7.84
C GLY A 269 12.47 6.65 8.71
N ARG A 270 12.01 7.80 8.21
CA ARG A 270 12.03 9.09 8.94
C ARG A 270 10.63 9.61 9.22
N THR A 271 10.46 10.38 10.29
CA THR A 271 9.18 11.02 10.60
C THR A 271 8.93 12.19 9.65
N ILE A 272 7.76 12.21 9.00
CA ILE A 272 7.32 13.32 8.14
C ILE A 272 6.75 14.43 9.02
N ILE A 273 7.18 15.68 8.80
CA ILE A 273 6.47 16.85 9.29
C ILE A 273 5.66 17.48 8.16
N GLU A 274 4.34 17.50 8.33
CA GLU A 274 3.46 18.27 7.47
C GLU A 274 3.58 19.77 7.78
N LYS A 275 3.85 20.56 6.74
CA LYS A 275 3.72 22.01 6.78
C LYS A 275 2.36 22.41 6.19
N SER A 276 1.66 23.32 6.87
CA SER A 276 0.55 24.08 6.30
C SER A 276 0.88 25.55 6.50
N ASP A 277 0.81 26.33 5.42
CA ASP A 277 1.03 27.79 5.43
C ASP A 277 2.36 28.22 6.09
N GLY A 278 3.43 27.48 5.81
CA GLY A 278 4.78 27.76 6.33
C GLY A 278 5.01 27.45 7.81
N LYS A 279 3.96 27.06 8.56
CA LYS A 279 4.09 26.62 9.95
C LYS A 279 4.23 25.10 10.01
N LYS A 280 5.11 24.60 10.89
CA LYS A 280 5.18 23.18 11.23
C LYS A 280 3.87 22.81 11.94
N VAL A 281 3.06 21.94 11.34
CA VAL A 281 1.74 21.63 11.89
C VAL A 281 1.78 20.33 12.68
N ARG A 282 2.27 19.23 12.10
CA ARG A 282 2.29 17.95 12.81
C ARG A 282 3.14 16.87 12.16
N GLU A 283 3.54 15.91 12.98
CA GLU A 283 3.98 14.60 12.51
C GLU A 283 2.78 13.80 11.97
N GLN A 284 2.97 13.07 10.87
CA GLN A 284 1.91 12.23 10.30
C GLN A 284 1.69 11.01 11.21
N PRO A 285 0.49 10.82 11.79
CA PRO A 285 0.23 9.66 12.63
C PRO A 285 0.12 8.39 11.79
N SER A 286 0.36 7.22 12.38
CA SER A 286 -0.08 5.95 11.78
C SER A 286 -1.61 5.92 11.64
N PHE A 287 -2.14 5.31 10.59
CA PHE A 287 -3.57 5.28 10.32
C PHE A 287 -4.00 3.97 9.65
N LEU A 288 -5.27 3.61 9.77
CA LEU A 288 -5.81 2.42 9.12
C LEU A 288 -5.93 2.63 7.62
N VAL A 289 -5.56 1.61 6.86
CA VAL A 289 -5.79 1.51 5.42
C VAL A 289 -6.63 0.29 5.13
N GLN A 290 -7.56 0.40 4.19
CA GLN A 290 -8.28 -0.76 3.67
C GLN A 290 -7.38 -1.54 2.72
N ILE A 291 -7.38 -2.86 2.86
CA ILE A 291 -6.68 -3.77 1.97
C ILE A 291 -7.60 -4.01 0.76
N ARG A 292 -7.14 -3.62 -0.43
CA ARG A 292 -7.86 -3.69 -1.71
C ARG A 292 -6.97 -4.25 -2.81
#